data_AF-A0A0U2ZDM7-F1
#
_entry.id   AF-A0A0U2ZDM7-F1
#
_cell.length_a   1.000
_cell.length_b   1.000
_cell.length_c   1.000
_cell.angle_alpha   90.00
_cell.angle_beta   90.00
_cell.angle_gamma   90.00
#
_symmetry.space_group_name_H-M   'P 1'
#
loop_
_entity.id
_entity.type
_entity.pdbx_description
1 polymer ?
#
loop_
_entity_poly.entity_id
_entity_poly.type
_entity_poly.pdbx_seq_one_letter_code
_entity_poly.pdbx_strand_id
1 'polypeptide(L)'
;MGSSHSSTAKKEIILYRGTNCTAEFDAITAQQTAGGWPAGTSSNSLPTSEQVEHQKGTSGECAPIPKDKAIDITKFTPWVEYTRDIAIARQFNRGGVVQISVAEAYVYIVEGDQLESGVFLHRSTPVDIEGTEPPK
;
A
#
# COMPACT_ATOMS: atom_id res chain seq x y z
N MET A 1 32.45 7.60 27.09
CA MET A 1 31.78 6.44 26.48
C MET A 1 30.53 6.96 25.78
N GLY A 2 30.63 7.25 24.49
CA GLY A 2 29.50 7.75 23.69
C GLY A 2 28.84 6.59 22.98
N SER A 3 27.64 6.21 23.41
CA SER A 3 26.84 5.18 22.75
C SER A 3 26.39 5.69 21.38
N SER A 4 27.10 5.26 20.33
CA SER A 4 26.65 5.43 18.95
C SER A 4 25.49 4.48 18.72
N HIS A 5 24.26 5.00 18.79
CA HIS A 5 23.12 4.32 18.19
C HIS A 5 23.28 4.45 16.68
N SER A 6 23.94 3.46 16.08
CA SER A 6 23.87 3.25 14.63
C SER A 6 22.43 2.82 14.32
N SER A 7 21.56 3.78 14.00
CA SER A 7 20.30 3.47 13.34
C SER A 7 20.66 2.87 11.98
N THR A 8 20.54 1.55 11.84
CA THR A 8 20.47 0.93 10.52
C THR A 8 19.26 1.57 9.82
N ALA A 9 19.52 2.53 8.94
CA ALA A 9 18.48 3.10 8.09
C ALA A 9 17.80 1.92 7.39
N LYS A 10 16.51 1.74 7.63
CA LYS A 10 15.74 0.71 6.93
C LYS A 10 15.82 1.05 5.45
N LYS A 11 16.14 0.07 4.61
CA LYS A 11 16.14 0.28 3.16
C LYS A 11 14.71 0.63 2.76
N GLU A 12 14.54 1.81 2.18
CA GLU A 12 13.25 2.31 1.71
C GLU A 12 13.13 2.13 0.20
N ILE A 13 11.89 2.00 -0.25
CA ILE A 13 11.55 1.89 -1.66
C ILE A 13 10.42 2.86 -1.99
N ILE A 14 10.51 3.47 -3.18
CA ILE A 14 9.47 4.32 -3.74
C ILE A 14 8.48 3.46 -4.52
N LEU A 15 7.19 3.64 -4.24
CA LEU A 15 6.10 2.95 -4.89
C LEU A 15 5.00 3.94 -5.29
N TYR A 16 4.22 3.56 -6.28
CA TYR A 16 3.13 4.36 -6.83
C TYR A 16 1.83 3.55 -6.85
N ARG A 17 0.70 4.23 -6.68
CA ARG A 17 -0.62 3.61 -6.85
C ARG A 17 -1.58 4.62 -7.46
N GLY A 18 -2.22 4.24 -8.55
CA GLY A 18 -3.46 4.88 -8.99
C GLY A 18 -4.59 4.38 -8.11
N THR A 19 -5.29 5.29 -7.44
CA THR A 19 -6.44 4.93 -6.60
C THR A 19 -7.71 4.97 -7.44
N ASN A 20 -8.68 4.14 -7.07
CA ASN A 20 -9.91 4.04 -7.86
C ASN A 20 -11.01 5.01 -7.44
N CYS A 21 -10.91 5.60 -6.26
CA CYS A 21 -11.78 6.67 -5.80
C CYS A 21 -11.03 7.66 -4.90
N THR A 22 -11.58 8.87 -4.84
CA THR A 22 -11.09 9.94 -3.98
C THR A 22 -11.08 9.55 -2.50
N ALA A 23 -12.06 8.78 -2.02
CA ALA A 23 -12.10 8.35 -0.63
C ALA A 23 -10.88 7.51 -0.22
N GLU A 24 -10.39 6.62 -1.10
CA GLU A 24 -9.17 5.83 -0.85
C GLU A 24 -7.93 6.73 -0.87
N PHE A 25 -7.85 7.64 -1.83
CA PHE A 25 -6.78 8.64 -1.92
C PHE A 25 -6.70 9.51 -0.66
N ASP A 26 -7.82 10.08 -0.24
CA ASP A 26 -7.92 10.94 0.95
C ASP A 26 -7.55 10.16 2.21
N ALA A 27 -7.95 8.89 2.31
CA ALA A 27 -7.61 8.06 3.46
C ALA A 27 -6.13 7.70 3.52
N ILE A 28 -5.49 7.36 2.39
CA ILE A 28 -4.06 7.09 2.33
C ILE A 28 -3.27 8.32 2.76
N THR A 29 -3.60 9.49 2.21
CA THR A 29 -2.90 10.74 2.52
C THR A 29 -3.12 11.19 3.97
N ALA A 30 -4.35 11.07 4.49
CA ALA A 30 -4.66 11.48 5.86
C ALA A 30 -4.09 10.53 6.93
N GLN A 31 -4.08 9.22 6.68
CA GLN A 31 -3.64 8.22 7.66
C GLN A 31 -2.17 7.84 7.50
N GLN A 32 -1.55 8.19 6.37
CA GLN A 32 -0.18 7.81 6.03
C GLN A 32 0.03 6.29 6.11
N THR A 33 -0.93 5.54 5.56
CA THR A 33 -0.86 4.09 5.43
C THR A 33 -1.18 3.64 4.02
N ALA A 34 -0.61 2.52 3.60
CA ALA A 34 -0.63 2.06 2.21
C ALA A 34 -2.05 1.90 1.61
N GLY A 35 -3.07 1.66 2.42
CA GLY A 35 -4.46 1.53 1.96
C GLY A 35 -5.44 2.41 2.73
N GLY A 36 -4.96 3.38 3.50
CA GLY A 36 -5.79 4.25 4.31
C GLY A 36 -6.53 3.53 5.45
N TRP A 37 -6.00 2.39 5.92
CA TRP A 37 -6.49 1.75 7.15
C TRP A 37 -5.68 2.23 8.36
N PRO A 38 -6.28 2.30 9.56
CA PRO A 38 -5.56 2.79 10.73
C PRO A 38 -4.31 1.94 11.01
N ALA A 39 -3.18 2.59 11.32
CA ALA A 39 -1.93 1.90 11.62
C ALA A 39 -2.11 0.91 12.79
N GLY A 40 -1.42 -0.23 12.73
CA GLY A 40 -1.47 -1.27 13.78
C GLY A 40 -2.75 -2.12 13.80
N THR A 41 -3.57 -2.05 12.75
CA THR A 41 -4.76 -2.93 12.58
C THR A 41 -4.43 -4.33 12.07
N SER A 42 -3.15 -4.68 11.88
CA SER A 42 -2.75 -6.03 11.46
C SER A 42 -1.30 -6.38 11.82
N SER A 43 -1.00 -7.68 11.69
CA SER A 43 0.33 -8.26 11.75
C SER A 43 1.19 -7.77 10.58
N ASN A 44 2.41 -7.29 10.86
CA ASN A 44 3.44 -6.97 9.85
C ASN A 44 3.98 -8.21 9.09
N SER A 45 3.24 -9.33 9.08
CA SER A 45 3.59 -10.51 8.30
C SER A 45 3.30 -10.24 6.83
N LEU A 46 4.26 -10.48 5.95
CA LEU A 46 4.04 -10.46 4.49
C LEU A 46 2.94 -11.47 4.09
N PRO A 47 2.19 -11.22 3.00
CA PRO A 47 1.22 -12.18 2.49
C PRO A 47 1.89 -13.49 2.05
N THR A 48 1.13 -14.58 2.06
CA THR A 48 1.52 -15.82 1.38
C THR A 48 1.27 -15.71 -0.12
N SER A 49 1.95 -16.52 -0.92
CA SER A 49 1.73 -16.54 -2.38
C SER A 49 0.28 -16.89 -2.75
N GLU A 50 -0.38 -17.75 -1.99
CA GLU A 50 -1.80 -18.08 -2.17
C GLU A 50 -2.72 -16.87 -1.95
N GLN A 51 -2.44 -16.07 -0.91
CA GLN A 51 -3.17 -14.83 -0.65
C GLN A 51 -2.97 -13.81 -1.76
N VAL A 52 -1.77 -13.74 -2.31
CA VAL A 52 -1.45 -12.86 -3.45
C VAL A 52 -2.18 -13.31 -4.71
N GLU A 53 -2.15 -14.58 -5.08
CA GLU A 53 -2.85 -15.09 -6.27
C GLU A 53 -4.37 -14.92 -6.17
N HIS A 54 -4.95 -15.01 -4.97
CA HIS A 54 -6.37 -14.69 -4.75
C HIS A 54 -6.66 -13.17 -4.87
N GLN A 55 -5.66 -12.34 -4.58
CA GLN A 55 -5.78 -10.88 -4.59
C GLN A 55 -5.51 -10.25 -5.96
N LYS A 56 -4.62 -10.83 -6.76
CA LYS A 56 -4.23 -10.30 -8.06
C LYS A 56 -5.45 -10.14 -8.96
N GLY A 57 -5.65 -8.94 -9.50
CA GLY A 57 -6.79 -8.62 -10.35
C GLY A 57 -8.16 -8.63 -9.66
N THR A 58 -8.24 -8.93 -8.35
CA THR A 58 -9.44 -8.63 -7.57
C THR A 58 -9.33 -7.21 -7.06
N SER A 59 -10.17 -6.35 -7.64
CA SER A 59 -10.35 -4.96 -7.26
C SER A 59 -10.70 -4.88 -5.76
N GLY A 60 -9.69 -4.72 -4.89
CA GLY A 60 -9.85 -4.23 -3.52
C GLY A 60 -10.15 -2.72 -3.50
N GLU A 61 -10.71 -2.21 -4.60
CA GLU A 61 -10.89 -0.81 -4.90
C GLU A 61 -11.93 -0.21 -3.98
N CYS A 62 -11.61 0.94 -3.37
CA CYS A 62 -12.55 1.63 -2.48
C CYS A 62 -13.10 0.75 -1.35
N ALA A 63 -12.30 -0.23 -0.90
CA ALA A 63 -12.66 -1.04 0.25
C ALA A 63 -13.05 -0.12 1.42
N PRO A 64 -14.14 -0.41 2.13
CA PRO A 64 -14.57 0.38 3.27
C PRO A 64 -13.39 0.65 4.19
N ILE A 65 -13.14 1.93 4.46
CA ILE A 65 -12.15 2.36 5.44
C ILE A 65 -12.77 2.11 6.82
N PRO A 66 -12.25 1.15 7.60
CA PRO A 66 -12.88 0.81 8.86
C PRO A 66 -12.70 1.96 9.84
N LYS A 67 -13.82 2.39 10.45
CA LYS A 67 -13.80 3.43 11.48
C LYS A 67 -13.23 2.92 12.81
N ASP A 68 -13.24 1.61 12.99
CA ASP A 68 -12.83 0.92 14.21
C ASP A 68 -11.68 -0.06 13.90
N LYS A 69 -10.90 -0.43 14.93
CA LYS A 69 -9.72 -1.30 14.77
C LYS A 69 -10.02 -2.77 14.40
N ALA A 70 -11.29 -3.18 14.47
CA ALA A 70 -11.71 -4.55 14.20
C ALA A 70 -12.17 -4.69 12.75
N ILE A 71 -11.27 -5.16 11.89
CA ILE A 71 -11.55 -5.36 10.46
C ILE A 71 -11.81 -6.84 10.22
N ASP A 72 -12.94 -7.15 9.60
CA ASP A 72 -13.24 -8.51 9.16
C ASP A 72 -12.46 -8.79 7.86
N ILE A 73 -11.22 -9.25 8.01
CA ILE A 73 -10.32 -9.61 6.90
C ILE A 73 -10.83 -10.80 6.06
N THR A 74 -11.91 -11.47 6.48
CA THR A 74 -12.58 -12.50 5.66
C THR A 74 -13.51 -11.89 4.62
N LYS A 75 -13.90 -10.62 4.82
CA LYS A 75 -14.78 -9.86 3.91
C LYS A 75 -14.05 -8.78 3.12
N PHE A 76 -12.92 -8.31 3.65
CA PHE A 76 -12.11 -7.27 3.03
C PHE A 76 -10.70 -7.76 2.83
N THR A 77 -10.15 -7.46 1.66
CA THR A 77 -8.78 -7.84 1.36
C THR A 77 -7.82 -6.98 2.17
N PRO A 78 -6.98 -7.55 3.05
CA PRO A 78 -6.05 -6.76 3.86
C PRO A 78 -4.88 -6.20 3.05
N TRP A 79 -4.75 -6.63 1.80
CA TRP A 79 -3.67 -6.29 0.90
C TRP A 79 -4.12 -5.28 -0.14
N VAL A 80 -3.16 -4.44 -0.52
CA VAL A 80 -3.30 -3.39 -1.53
C VAL A 80 -2.10 -3.47 -2.46
N GLU A 81 -2.38 -3.31 -3.75
CA GLU A 81 -1.36 -3.40 -4.81
C GLU A 81 -0.76 -2.04 -5.15
N TYR A 82 0.54 -2.02 -5.37
CA TYR A 82 1.33 -0.88 -5.77
C TYR A 82 2.18 -1.29 -6.98
N THR A 83 2.76 -0.28 -7.63
CA THR A 83 3.71 -0.47 -8.72
C THR A 83 4.99 0.32 -8.47
N ARG A 84 6.09 -0.11 -9.08
CA ARG A 84 7.35 0.66 -9.16
C ARG A 84 7.36 1.64 -10.33
N ASP A 85 6.34 1.60 -11.20
CA ASP A 85 6.24 2.42 -12.40
C ASP A 85 5.05 3.39 -12.30
N ILE A 86 5.37 4.69 -12.20
CA ILE A 86 4.36 5.75 -12.18
C ILE A 86 3.48 5.77 -13.44
N ALA A 87 4.00 5.34 -14.60
CA ALA A 87 3.23 5.28 -15.83
C ALA A 87 2.09 4.25 -15.74
N ILE A 88 2.32 3.13 -15.03
CA ILE A 88 1.28 2.13 -14.76
C ILE A 88 0.26 2.70 -13.76
N ALA A 89 0.72 3.30 -12.66
CA ALA A 89 -0.19 3.91 -11.68
C ALA A 89 -1.13 4.95 -12.30
N ARG A 90 -0.64 5.77 -13.24
CA ARG A 90 -1.44 6.77 -13.95
C ARG A 90 -2.54 6.19 -14.83
N GLN A 91 -2.49 4.91 -15.20
CA GLN A 91 -3.56 4.24 -15.96
C GLN A 91 -4.83 4.03 -15.09
N PHE A 92 -4.67 4.02 -13.76
CA PHE A 92 -5.73 3.73 -12.78
C PHE A 92 -6.08 4.95 -11.92
N ASN A 93 -5.94 6.17 -12.45
CA ASN A 93 -5.98 7.41 -11.66
C ASN A 93 -7.39 7.98 -11.38
N ARG A 94 -8.43 7.14 -11.30
CA ARG A 94 -9.82 7.61 -11.12
C ARG A 94 -10.01 8.43 -9.83
N GLY A 95 -9.29 8.07 -8.78
CA GLY A 95 -9.23 8.76 -7.49
C GLY A 95 -8.00 9.63 -7.27
N GLY A 96 -7.05 9.62 -8.22
CA GLY A 96 -5.73 10.24 -8.09
C GLY A 96 -4.60 9.20 -8.10
N VAL A 97 -3.36 9.68 -7.97
CA VAL A 97 -2.14 8.88 -7.85
C VAL A 97 -1.42 9.29 -6.57
N VAL A 98 -1.01 8.31 -5.78
CA VAL A 98 -0.13 8.50 -4.62
C VAL A 98 1.27 7.96 -4.92
N GLN A 99 2.29 8.71 -4.54
CA GLN A 99 3.67 8.27 -4.45
C GLN A 99 4.05 8.16 -2.99
N ILE A 100 4.56 6.99 -2.60
CA ILE A 100 4.92 6.68 -1.22
C ILE A 100 6.37 6.23 -1.11
N SER A 101 6.98 6.45 0.04
CA SER A 101 8.16 5.70 0.48
C SER A 101 7.77 4.75 1.62
N VAL A 102 8.34 3.55 1.60
CA VAL A 102 8.05 2.50 2.59
C VAL A 102 9.28 1.64 2.83
N ALA A 103 9.43 1.14 4.06
CA ALA A 103 10.49 0.19 4.37
C ALA A 103 10.30 -1.11 3.58
N GLU A 104 11.34 -1.55 2.86
CA GLU A 104 11.33 -2.74 1.99
C GLU A 104 10.91 -4.02 2.74
N ALA A 105 11.14 -4.08 4.05
CA ALA A 105 10.72 -5.20 4.91
C ALA A 105 9.20 -5.43 4.95
N TYR A 106 8.38 -4.44 4.56
CA TYR A 106 6.92 -4.57 4.49
C TYR A 106 6.39 -4.91 3.11
N VAL A 107 7.29 -5.04 2.12
CA VAL A 107 6.95 -5.12 0.70
C VAL A 107 7.04 -6.56 0.23
N TYR A 108 5.94 -7.11 -0.27
CA TYR A 108 5.95 -8.37 -1.00
C TYR A 108 5.97 -8.08 -2.50
N ILE A 109 6.91 -8.66 -3.24
CA ILE A 109 7.07 -8.44 -4.67
C ILE A 109 6.79 -9.76 -5.40
N VAL A 110 5.86 -9.73 -6.34
CA VAL A 110 5.65 -10.80 -7.31
C VAL A 110 6.60 -10.57 -8.48
N GLU A 111 7.73 -11.26 -8.45
CA GLU A 111 8.70 -11.21 -9.55
C GLU A 111 8.07 -11.74 -10.85
N GLY A 112 8.20 -10.98 -11.94
CA GLY A 112 7.70 -11.36 -13.27
C GLY A 112 6.20 -11.18 -13.49
N ASP A 113 5.48 -10.48 -12.59
CA ASP A 113 4.07 -10.20 -12.81
C ASP A 113 3.83 -9.27 -14.00
N GLN A 114 2.84 -9.60 -14.83
CA GLN A 114 2.58 -8.90 -16.11
C GLN A 114 1.36 -7.99 -16.09
N LEU A 115 0.59 -7.97 -15.00
CA LEU A 115 -0.69 -7.26 -14.94
C LEU A 115 -0.54 -5.82 -14.44
N GLU A 116 -0.04 -5.60 -13.22
CA GLU A 116 -0.06 -4.25 -12.61
C GLU A 116 1.20 -3.88 -11.83
N SER A 117 2.25 -4.69 -11.94
CA SER A 117 3.53 -4.57 -11.22
C SER A 117 3.49 -4.97 -9.74
N GLY A 118 2.59 -5.88 -9.34
CA GLY A 118 2.89 -6.99 -8.44
C GLY A 118 3.46 -6.69 -7.04
N VAL A 119 3.37 -5.45 -6.55
CA VAL A 119 3.87 -5.09 -5.22
C VAL A 119 2.71 -5.05 -4.25
N PHE A 120 2.74 -5.89 -3.22
CA PHE A 120 1.69 -6.00 -2.22
C PHE A 120 2.15 -5.43 -0.88
N LEU A 121 1.31 -4.59 -0.31
CA LEU A 121 1.43 -4.01 1.02
C LEU A 121 0.20 -4.34 1.83
N HIS A 122 0.34 -4.45 3.16
CA HIS A 122 -0.83 -4.43 4.02
C HIS A 122 -1.42 -3.02 4.00
N ARG A 123 -2.76 -2.89 3.98
CA ARG A 123 -3.43 -1.57 3.93
C ARG A 123 -3.10 -0.63 5.11
N SER A 124 -2.66 -1.20 6.23
CA SER A 124 -2.25 -0.47 7.44
C SER A 124 -0.74 -0.27 7.56
N THR A 125 0.05 -0.73 6.58
CA THR A 125 1.49 -0.52 6.55
C THR A 125 1.77 0.99 6.59
N PRO A 126 2.58 1.50 7.53
CA PRO A 126 2.94 2.91 7.58
C PRO A 126 3.82 3.28 6.39
N VAL A 127 3.55 4.45 5.81
CA VAL A 127 4.24 4.97 4.62
C VAL A 127 4.44 6.47 4.78
N ASP A 128 5.47 7.02 4.15
CA ASP A 128 5.58 8.47 3.98
C ASP A 128 5.04 8.88 2.61
N ILE A 129 4.35 10.02 2.56
CA ILE A 129 3.77 10.56 1.32
C ILE A 129 4.80 11.48 0.67
N GLU A 130 5.33 11.04 -0.46
CA GLU A 130 6.37 11.76 -1.21
C GLU A 130 5.78 12.68 -2.28
N GLY A 131 4.59 12.36 -2.77
CA GLY A 131 3.93 13.13 -3.82
C GLY A 131 2.51 12.63 -4.12
N THR A 132 1.71 13.50 -4.72
CA THR A 132 0.35 13.16 -5.16
C THR A 132 0.01 13.81 -6.50
N GLU A 133 -0.83 13.13 -7.27
CA GLU A 133 -1.53 13.71 -8.42
C GLU A 133 -3.04 13.57 -8.15
N PRO A 134 -3.81 14.67 -8.01
CA PRO A 134 -5.24 14.57 -7.83
C PRO A 134 -5.92 13.94 -9.07
N PRO A 135 -7.16 13.43 -8.93
CA PRO A 135 -7.91 12.92 -10.07
C PRO A 135 -8.06 14.00 -11.16
N LYS A 136 -8.06 13.55 -12.42
CA LYS A 136 -8.28 14.41 -13.59
C LYS A 136 -9.75 14.76 -13.77
#